data_AF-A0A944TT87-F1
#
_entry.id   AF-A0A944TT87-F1
#
_cell.length_a   1.000
_cell.length_b   1.000
_cell.length_c   1.000
_cell.angle_alpha   90.00
_cell.angle_beta   90.00
_cell.angle_gamma   90.00
#
_symmetry.space_group_name_H-M   'P 1'
#
loop_
_entity.id
_entity.type
_entity.pdbx_description
1 polymer ?
#
loop_
_entity_poly.entity_id
_entity_poly.type
_entity_poly.pdbx_seq_one_letter_code
_entity_poly.pdbx_strand_id
1 'polypeptide(L)'
;MNEYVPVRLSTIRPLLTLDFRVFIKLPSKYLLYVKPGDSLDCERLKSLKERKVKKLFISGEDESQYQSFLDRGLKEAIENSDMQSSERAVIVSGVASDAIEEVARDPGSEKAFEKTQKAAKGLQDVLKSDPQL
;
A
#
# COMPACT_ATOMS: atom_id res chain seq x y z
N MET A 1 12.09 -21.32 8.01
CA MET A 1 10.97 -20.65 8.69
C MET A 1 10.44 -19.63 7.70
N ASN A 2 9.18 -19.72 7.27
CA ASN A 2 8.63 -18.68 6.41
C ASN A 2 8.38 -17.45 7.29
N GLU A 3 9.25 -16.46 7.14
CA GLU A 3 9.10 -15.18 7.81
C GLU A 3 7.91 -14.44 7.21
N TYR A 4 7.06 -13.86 8.05
CA TYR A 4 5.88 -13.10 7.62
C TYR A 4 6.10 -11.63 7.93
N VAL A 5 5.98 -10.79 6.91
CA VAL A 5 6.18 -9.35 7.03
C VAL A 5 4.82 -8.67 7.15
N PRO A 6 4.59 -7.82 8.16
CA PRO A 6 3.35 -7.08 8.30
C PRO A 6 3.26 -5.97 7.27
N VAL A 7 2.13 -5.88 6.57
CA VAL A 7 1.78 -4.79 5.65
C VAL A 7 0.48 -4.14 6.07
N ARG A 8 0.28 -2.87 5.69
CA ARG A 8 -0.91 -2.10 6.11
C ARG A 8 -2.09 -2.46 5.21
N LEU A 9 -3.28 -2.65 5.79
CA LEU A 9 -4.49 -2.85 4.98
C LEU A 9 -4.77 -1.66 4.06
N SER A 10 -4.38 -0.45 4.50
CA SER A 10 -4.57 0.81 3.75
C SER A 10 -3.74 0.92 2.48
N THR A 11 -2.73 0.08 2.28
CA THR A 11 -1.94 0.08 1.04
C THR A 11 -2.54 -0.83 -0.03
N ILE A 12 -3.41 -1.77 0.37
CA ILE A 12 -4.10 -2.66 -0.57
C ILE A 12 -5.30 -1.94 -1.17
N ARG A 13 -5.41 -2.00 -2.49
CA ARG A 13 -6.48 -1.36 -3.27
C ARG A 13 -7.48 -2.39 -3.77
N PRO A 14 -8.76 -1.98 -3.89
CA PRO A 14 -9.75 -2.87 -4.46
C PRO A 14 -9.45 -3.13 -5.94
N LEU A 15 -9.80 -4.31 -6.43
CA LEU A 15 -9.77 -4.70 -7.86
C LEU A 15 -8.38 -4.74 -8.52
N LEU A 16 -7.33 -4.28 -7.85
CA LEU A 16 -5.96 -4.46 -8.30
C LEU A 16 -5.50 -5.89 -8.00
N THR A 17 -5.02 -6.57 -9.05
CA THR A 17 -4.44 -7.90 -8.95
C THR A 17 -3.16 -7.88 -8.11
N LEU A 18 -3.08 -8.79 -7.15
CA LEU A 18 -1.91 -8.96 -6.29
C LEU A 18 -1.02 -10.05 -6.85
N ASP A 19 0.27 -9.75 -7.02
CA ASP A 19 1.26 -10.70 -7.55
C ASP A 19 1.93 -11.52 -6.43
N PHE A 20 1.38 -11.47 -5.22
CA PHE A 20 1.91 -12.07 -4.00
C PHE A 20 0.80 -12.62 -3.12
N ARG A 21 1.17 -13.46 -2.13
CA ARG A 21 0.20 -14.01 -1.17
C ARG A 21 -0.05 -13.03 -0.04
N VAL A 22 -1.32 -12.89 0.33
CA VAL A 22 -1.74 -12.11 1.50
C VAL A 22 -2.34 -13.03 2.54
N PHE A 23 -1.95 -12.82 3.79
CA PHE A 23 -2.34 -13.59 4.94
C PHE A 23 -2.99 -12.70 6.02
N ILE A 24 -3.90 -13.28 6.77
CA ILE A 24 -4.43 -12.72 8.02
C ILE A 24 -3.84 -13.50 9.18
N LYS A 25 -3.37 -12.78 10.21
CA LYS A 25 -2.88 -13.38 11.44
C LYS A 25 -4.05 -13.78 12.34
N LEU A 26 -4.13 -15.07 12.65
CA LEU A 26 -4.95 -15.64 13.72
C LEU A 26 -4.06 -15.94 14.93
N PRO A 27 -4.62 -16.19 16.13
CA PRO A 27 -3.82 -16.38 17.34
C PRO A 27 -2.71 -17.43 17.24
N SER A 28 -2.92 -18.50 16.45
CA SER A 28 -2.00 -19.63 16.32
C SER A 28 -1.44 -19.86 14.92
N LYS A 29 -1.86 -19.08 13.91
CA LYS A 29 -1.45 -19.32 12.50
C LYS A 29 -1.69 -18.11 11.60
N TYR A 30 -1.04 -18.13 10.44
CA TYR A 30 -1.35 -17.23 9.31
C TYR A 30 -2.30 -17.95 8.35
N LEU A 31 -3.46 -17.35 8.09
CA LEU A 31 -4.44 -17.86 7.15
C LEU A 31 -4.25 -17.17 5.80
N LEU A 32 -4.00 -17.95 4.75
CA LEU A 32 -3.97 -17.44 3.37
C LEU A 32 -5.34 -16.84 3.03
N TYR A 33 -5.33 -15.55 2.70
CA TYR A 33 -6.53 -14.78 2.39
C TYR A 33 -6.63 -14.44 0.91
N VAL A 34 -5.51 -14.17 0.24
CA VAL A 34 -5.45 -13.88 -1.21
C VAL A 34 -4.29 -14.64 -1.82
N LYS A 35 -4.55 -15.25 -2.99
CA LYS A 35 -3.53 -15.93 -3.80
C LYS A 35 -2.95 -14.96 -4.83
N PRO A 36 -1.73 -15.20 -5.34
CA PRO A 36 -1.21 -14.43 -6.46
C PRO A 36 -2.14 -14.56 -7.67
N GLY A 37 -2.34 -13.47 -8.41
CA GLY A 37 -3.29 -13.39 -9.53
C GLY A 37 -4.74 -13.11 -9.13
N ASP A 38 -5.05 -13.05 -7.84
CA ASP A 38 -6.37 -12.66 -7.33
C ASP A 38 -6.36 -11.20 -6.83
N SER A 39 -7.54 -10.62 -6.63
CA SER A 39 -7.72 -9.27 -6.11
C SER A 39 -8.54 -9.26 -4.83
N LEU A 40 -8.50 -8.14 -4.11
CA LEU A 40 -9.45 -7.87 -3.04
C LEU A 40 -10.54 -6.96 -3.57
N ASP A 41 -11.80 -7.36 -3.48
CA ASP A 41 -12.91 -6.46 -3.82
C ASP A 41 -13.19 -5.48 -2.67
N CYS A 42 -14.09 -4.52 -2.96
CA CYS A 42 -14.50 -3.51 -2.00
C CYS A 42 -15.19 -4.11 -0.76
N GLU A 43 -15.96 -5.19 -0.91
CA GLU A 43 -16.70 -5.79 0.20
C GLU A 43 -15.77 -6.51 1.18
N ARG A 44 -14.78 -7.25 0.67
CA ARG A 44 -13.74 -7.91 1.45
C ARG A 44 -12.91 -6.89 2.23
N LEU A 45 -12.48 -5.81 1.59
CA LEU A 45 -11.77 -4.72 2.27
C LEU A 45 -12.63 -4.05 3.35
N LYS A 46 -13.92 -3.82 3.08
CA LYS A 46 -14.85 -3.26 4.07
C LYS A 46 -15.02 -4.19 5.27
N SER A 47 -15.22 -5.49 5.04
CA SER A 47 -15.35 -6.48 6.11
C SER A 47 -14.09 -6.55 7.00
N LEU A 48 -12.90 -6.45 6.40
CA LEU A 48 -11.64 -6.38 7.15
C LEU A 48 -11.56 -5.14 8.03
N LYS A 49 -11.97 -3.97 7.52
CA LYS A 49 -12.01 -2.71 8.28
C LYS A 49 -13.00 -2.80 9.45
N GLU A 50 -14.19 -3.33 9.22
CA GLU A 50 -15.23 -3.53 10.26
C GLU A 50 -14.75 -4.45 11.39
N ARG A 51 -13.96 -5.47 11.05
CA ARG A 51 -13.31 -6.38 12.00
C ARG A 51 -12.05 -5.79 12.65
N LYS A 52 -11.77 -4.49 12.43
CA LYS A 52 -10.61 -3.75 12.97
C LYS A 52 -9.25 -4.32 12.54
N VAL A 53 -9.19 -5.00 11.39
CA VAL A 53 -7.93 -5.47 10.83
C VAL A 53 -7.16 -4.28 10.28
N LYS A 54 -6.05 -3.93 10.93
CA LYS A 54 -5.15 -2.86 10.46
C LYS A 54 -3.96 -3.39 9.65
N LYS A 55 -3.54 -4.63 9.95
CA LYS A 55 -2.36 -5.26 9.37
C LYS A 55 -2.75 -6.56 8.69
N LEU A 56 -2.26 -6.71 7.47
CA LEU A 56 -2.18 -7.96 6.75
C LEU A 56 -0.73 -8.44 6.78
N PHE A 57 -0.47 -9.62 6.25
CA PHE A 57 0.87 -10.21 6.24
C PHE A 57 1.18 -10.77 4.86
N ILE A 58 2.44 -10.69 4.44
CA ILE A 58 2.96 -11.31 3.23
C ILE A 58 4.11 -12.26 3.61
N SER A 59 4.51 -13.15 2.70
CA SER A 59 5.76 -13.90 2.87
C SER A 59 6.94 -12.94 2.75
N GLY A 60 8.03 -13.16 3.50
CA GLY A 60 9.27 -12.38 3.31
C GLY A 60 9.82 -12.49 1.88
N GLU A 61 9.61 -13.64 1.22
CA GLU A 61 9.97 -13.85 -0.18
C GLU A 61 9.18 -12.98 -1.17
N ASP A 62 8.00 -12.50 -0.75
CA ASP A 62 7.08 -11.70 -1.56
C ASP A 62 7.28 -10.18 -1.36
N GLU A 63 8.27 -9.76 -0.56
CA GLU A 63 8.46 -8.35 -0.20
C GLU A 63 8.78 -7.46 -1.40
N SER A 64 9.59 -7.95 -2.35
CA SER A 64 9.92 -7.18 -3.56
C SER A 64 8.69 -6.95 -4.47
N GLN A 65 7.78 -7.92 -4.52
CA GLN A 65 6.56 -7.88 -5.31
C GLN A 65 5.59 -6.90 -4.67
N TYR A 66 5.50 -6.90 -3.34
CA TYR A 66 4.74 -5.89 -2.60
C TYR A 66 5.29 -4.47 -2.83
N GLN A 67 6.61 -4.27 -2.79
CA GLN A 67 7.20 -2.95 -3.08
C GLN A 67 6.89 -2.51 -4.52
N SER A 68 7.02 -3.42 -5.49
CA SER A 68 6.68 -3.14 -6.90
C SER A 68 5.20 -2.79 -7.08
N PHE A 69 4.32 -3.43 -6.32
CA PHE A 69 2.89 -3.11 -6.28
C PHE A 69 2.63 -1.68 -5.77
N LEU A 70 3.31 -1.26 -4.69
CA LEU A 70 3.19 0.11 -4.17
C LEU A 70 3.69 1.14 -5.19
N ASP A 71 4.83 0.88 -5.81
CA ASP A 71 5.42 1.79 -6.80
C ASP A 71 4.52 1.94 -8.03
N ARG A 72 3.90 0.84 -8.49
CA ARG A 72 2.89 0.87 -9.57
C ARG A 72 1.67 1.70 -9.16
N GLY A 73 1.14 1.49 -7.95
CA GLY A 73 0.01 2.25 -7.45
C GLY A 73 0.30 3.75 -7.33
N LEU A 74 1.52 4.11 -6.89
CA LEU A 74 1.96 5.51 -6.86
C LEU A 74 2.02 6.10 -8.26
N LYS A 75 2.63 5.38 -9.22
CA LYS A 75 2.76 5.83 -10.60
C LYS A 75 1.39 6.07 -11.22
N GLU A 76 0.47 5.12 -11.07
CA GLU A 76 -0.90 5.25 -11.57
C GLU A 76 -1.62 6.44 -10.91
N ALA A 77 -1.48 6.64 -9.61
CA ALA A 77 -2.07 7.78 -8.92
C ALA A 77 -1.54 9.14 -9.41
N ILE A 78 -0.28 9.21 -9.84
CA ILE A 78 0.33 10.42 -10.38
C ILE A 78 -0.06 10.65 -11.85
N GLU A 79 -0.13 9.59 -12.65
CA GLU A 79 -0.33 9.67 -14.09
C GLU A 79 -1.81 9.67 -14.51
N ASN A 80 -2.70 9.07 -13.71
CA ASN A 80 -4.12 8.96 -14.02
C ASN A 80 -4.89 10.22 -13.60
N SER A 81 -5.15 11.11 -14.57
CA SER A 81 -5.93 12.33 -14.37
C SER A 81 -7.41 12.08 -14.05
N ASP A 82 -7.95 10.92 -14.45
CA ASP A 82 -9.36 10.56 -14.29
C ASP A 82 -9.65 9.90 -12.94
N MET A 83 -8.61 9.52 -12.18
CA MET A 83 -8.75 9.00 -10.83
C MET A 83 -9.35 10.05 -9.90
N GLN A 84 -10.34 9.64 -9.09
CA GLN A 84 -10.96 10.54 -8.11
C GLN A 84 -9.92 11.07 -7.13
N SER A 85 -9.97 12.37 -6.85
CA SER A 85 -9.01 13.06 -5.98
C SER A 85 -8.88 12.41 -4.60
N SER A 86 -10.00 11.93 -4.03
CA SER A 86 -10.04 11.25 -2.74
C SER A 86 -9.32 9.88 -2.76
N GLU A 87 -9.49 9.11 -3.83
CA GLU A 87 -8.77 7.85 -4.04
C GLU A 87 -7.27 8.12 -4.23
N ARG A 88 -6.93 9.13 -5.02
CA ARG A 88 -5.56 9.59 -5.25
C ARG A 88 -4.90 10.11 -3.97
N ALA A 89 -5.64 10.74 -3.07
CA ALA A 89 -5.13 11.16 -1.76
C ALA A 89 -4.76 9.96 -0.88
N VAL A 90 -5.62 8.93 -0.84
CA VAL A 90 -5.37 7.69 -0.08
C VAL A 90 -4.18 6.92 -0.64
N ILE A 91 -4.13 6.76 -1.97
CA ILE A 91 -2.93 6.81 -2.82
C ILE A 91 -1.62 7.23 -2.16
N VAL A 92 -1.34 8.49 -2.42
CA VAL A 92 -0.06 9.11 -2.17
C VAL A 92 0.21 9.22 -0.67
N SER A 93 -0.82 9.40 0.16
CA SER A 93 -0.66 9.45 1.63
C SER A 93 -0.13 8.13 2.20
N GLY A 94 -0.60 6.98 1.71
CA GLY A 94 -0.11 5.67 2.13
C GLY A 94 1.37 5.48 1.79
N VAL A 95 1.75 5.83 0.55
CA VAL A 95 3.13 5.73 0.07
C VAL A 95 4.05 6.72 0.80
N ALA A 96 3.59 7.94 1.05
CA ALA A 96 4.33 8.95 1.82
C ALA A 96 4.59 8.46 3.25
N SER A 97 3.57 7.87 3.89
CA SER A 97 3.69 7.35 5.25
C SER A 97 4.70 6.20 5.33
N ASP A 98 4.71 5.30 4.33
CA ASP A 98 5.68 4.21 4.26
C ASP A 98 7.09 4.74 3.98
N ALA A 99 7.24 5.72 3.09
CA ALA A 99 8.53 6.33 2.78
C ALA A 99 9.13 7.07 3.99
N ILE A 100 8.32 7.77 4.78
CA ILE A 100 8.74 8.43 6.02
C ILE A 100 9.22 7.39 7.06
N GLU A 101 8.51 6.26 7.20
CA GLU A 101 8.95 5.18 8.09
C GLU A 101 10.28 4.56 7.64
N GLU A 102 10.53 4.49 6.33
CA GLU A 102 11.78 3.99 5.75
C GLU A 102 12.93 4.97 6.00
N VAL A 103 12.75 6.27 5.77
CA VAL A 103 13.74 7.32 6.11
C VAL A 103 14.01 7.36 7.61
N ALA A 104 13.00 7.18 8.46
CA ALA A 104 13.19 7.14 9.91
C ALA A 104 14.04 5.94 10.36
N ARG A 105 14.00 4.83 9.61
CA ARG A 105 14.78 3.63 9.88
C ARG A 105 16.19 3.71 9.31
N ASP A 106 16.34 4.26 8.11
CA ASP A 106 17.60 4.44 7.41
C ASP A 106 17.69 5.84 6.78
N PRO A 107 18.09 6.87 7.56
CA PRO A 107 18.16 8.24 7.07
C PRO A 107 19.19 8.47 5.97
N GLY A 108 20.17 7.58 5.81
CA GLY A 108 21.22 7.68 4.79
C GLY A 108 20.83 7.11 3.43
N SER A 109 19.65 6.49 3.32
CA SER A 109 19.19 5.85 2.10
C SER A 109 18.75 6.87 1.06
N GLU A 110 19.54 7.00 -0.01
CA GLU A 110 19.21 7.82 -1.19
C GLU A 110 17.88 7.38 -1.82
N LYS A 111 17.62 6.07 -1.84
CA LYS A 111 16.36 5.50 -2.34
C LYS A 111 15.16 5.94 -1.49
N ALA A 112 15.31 5.94 -0.16
CA ALA A 112 14.25 6.39 0.75
C ALA A 112 13.98 7.89 0.58
N PHE A 113 15.03 8.69 0.38
CA PHE A 113 14.92 10.12 0.07
C PHE A 113 14.16 10.37 -1.24
N GLU A 114 14.54 9.71 -2.33
CA GLU A 114 13.86 9.85 -3.63
C GLU A 114 12.38 9.46 -3.56
N LYS A 115 12.07 8.34 -2.89
CA LYS A 115 10.69 7.87 -2.72
C LYS A 115 9.86 8.87 -1.91
N THR A 116 10.45 9.44 -0.87
CA THR A 116 9.83 10.50 -0.05
C THR A 116 9.56 11.75 -0.87
N GLN A 117 10.53 12.19 -1.69
CA GLN A 117 10.37 13.36 -2.55
C GLN A 117 9.26 13.17 -3.59
N LYS A 118 9.17 11.99 -4.21
CA LYS A 118 8.10 11.64 -5.17
C LYS A 118 6.73 11.64 -4.50
N ALA A 119 6.61 11.04 -3.33
CA ALA A 119 5.36 11.01 -2.59
C ALA A 119 4.92 12.41 -2.13
N ALA A 120 5.85 13.24 -1.65
CA ALA A 120 5.57 14.62 -1.27
C ALA A 120 5.07 15.46 -2.47
N LYS A 121 5.68 15.29 -3.63
CA LYS A 121 5.24 15.95 -4.87
C LYS A 121 3.84 15.50 -5.27
N GLY A 122 3.56 14.20 -5.24
CA GLY A 122 2.23 13.67 -5.54
C GLY A 122 1.15 14.23 -4.60
N LEU A 123 1.46 14.43 -3.31
CA LEU A 123 0.52 15.05 -2.36
C LEU A 123 0.21 16.50 -2.72
N GLN A 124 1.24 17.27 -3.11
CA GLN A 124 1.03 18.65 -3.58
C GLN A 124 0.14 18.70 -4.82
N ASP A 125 0.34 17.77 -5.75
CA ASP A 125 -0.44 17.72 -6.99
C ASP A 125 -1.91 17.36 -6.70
N VAL A 126 -2.16 16.43 -5.77
CA VAL A 126 -3.53 16.14 -5.28
C VAL A 126 -4.19 17.38 -4.69
N LEU A 127 -3.52 18.08 -3.77
CA LEU A 127 -4.07 19.27 -3.11
C LEU A 127 -4.33 20.43 -4.08
N LYS A 128 -3.50 20.57 -5.12
CA LYS A 128 -3.72 21.57 -6.18
C LYS A 128 -4.90 21.22 -7.07
N SER A 129 -5.07 19.93 -7.37
CA SER A 129 -6.16 19.45 -8.23
C SER A 129 -7.53 19.53 -7.58
N ASP A 130 -7.58 19.53 -6.24
CA ASP A 130 -8.81 19.59 -5.47
C ASP A 130 -8.59 20.33 -4.14
N PRO A 131 -8.78 21.67 -4.12
CA PRO A 131 -8.49 22.50 -2.95
C PRO A 131 -9.45 22.31 -1.76
N GLN A 132 -10.53 21.53 -1.91
CA GLN A 132 -11.56 21.31 -0.89
C GLN A 132 -11.45 19.96 -0.19
N LEU A 133 -10.41 19.19 -0.51
CA LEU A 133 -10.12 17.86 0.04
C LEU A 133 -9.76 17.90 1.53
#